data_AF-A0A645HAG7-F1
#
_entry.id   AF-A0A645HAG7-F1
#
_cell.length_a   1.000
_cell.length_b   1.000
_cell.length_c   1.000
_cell.angle_alpha   90.00
_cell.angle_beta   90.00
_cell.angle_gamma   90.00
#
_symmetry.space_group_name_H-M   'P 1'
#
loop_
_entity.id
_entity.type
_entity.pdbx_description
1 polymer ?
#
loop_
_entity_poly.entity_id
_entity_poly.type
_entity_poly.pdbx_seq_one_letter_code
_entity_poly.pdbx_strand_id
1 'polypeptide(L)'
;MIVEWHFYASGPSKTNDKKLWTSGTAQEQKLINDKINTVLTWQKETGIPTWVGAWMPGNYNDGNDYSVNEQVQFAKFMVQQLNKAGIPFAVNSDTKFYNRESNTWVENMKPDFQAIFNK
;
A
#
# COMPACT_ATOMS: atom_id res chain seq x y z
N MET A 1 -23.08 4.60 -4.86
CA MET A 1 -21.87 5.45 -4.97
C MET A 1 -20.78 4.83 -4.12
N ILE A 2 -19.55 4.80 -4.60
CA ILE A 2 -18.37 4.38 -3.83
C ILE A 2 -17.40 5.57 -3.78
N VAL A 3 -16.77 5.80 -2.64
CA VAL A 3 -15.75 6.86 -2.51
C VAL A 3 -14.36 6.27 -2.66
N GLU A 4 -13.59 6.89 -3.54
CA GLU A 4 -12.18 6.60 -3.76
C GLU A 4 -11.33 7.52 -2.88
N TRP A 5 -10.28 6.97 -2.28
CA TRP A 5 -9.29 7.75 -1.56
C TRP A 5 -7.88 7.17 -1.70
N HIS A 6 -6.88 8.01 -1.46
CA HIS A 6 -5.48 7.67 -1.60
C HIS A 6 -4.71 7.82 -0.28
N PHE A 7 -3.77 6.90 -0.02
CA PHE A 7 -2.77 7.04 1.03
C PHE A 7 -1.53 6.21 0.67
N TYR A 8 -0.34 6.69 1.03
CA TYR A 8 0.92 6.11 0.55
C TYR A 8 0.97 5.97 -0.99
N ALA A 9 0.30 6.87 -1.72
CA ALA A 9 0.27 6.87 -3.18
C ALA A 9 1.65 7.13 -3.82
N SER A 10 2.59 7.65 -3.04
CA SER A 10 4.02 7.80 -3.37
C SER A 10 4.92 6.83 -2.59
N GLY A 11 4.34 5.87 -1.87
CA GLY A 11 5.03 4.90 -1.05
C GLY A 11 5.32 5.36 0.38
N PRO A 12 5.89 4.47 1.20
CA PRO A 12 6.40 4.80 2.53
C PRO A 12 7.61 5.75 2.47
N SER A 13 8.07 6.22 3.62
CA SER A 13 9.27 7.04 3.75
C SER A 13 10.07 6.63 4.99
N LYS A 14 11.40 6.75 4.90
CA LYS A 14 12.31 6.53 6.04
C LYS A 14 12.47 7.75 6.95
N THR A 15 11.92 8.90 6.57
CA THR A 15 12.14 10.19 7.25
C THR A 15 10.87 11.00 7.47
N ASN A 16 9.80 10.76 6.70
CA ASN A 16 8.54 11.49 6.86
C ASN A 16 7.62 10.82 7.87
N ASP A 17 7.47 11.44 9.05
CA ASP A 17 6.67 10.96 10.17
C ASP A 17 5.21 10.59 9.81
N LYS A 18 4.62 11.21 8.78
CA LYS A 18 3.21 10.93 8.39
C LYS A 18 3.04 9.66 7.57
N LYS A 19 4.13 9.16 6.99
CA LYS A 19 4.20 7.94 6.15
C LYS A 19 5.43 7.09 6.51
N LEU A 20 5.85 7.14 7.77
CA LEU A 20 7.07 6.52 8.23
C LEU A 20 6.95 4.99 8.15
N TRP A 21 7.95 4.36 7.54
CA TRP A 21 8.13 2.91 7.60
C TRP A 21 9.60 2.57 7.47
N THR A 22 10.19 2.03 8.52
CA THR A 22 11.58 1.55 8.52
C THR A 22 11.61 0.04 8.68
N SER A 23 10.94 -0.47 9.71
CA SER A 23 10.98 -1.88 10.10
C SER A 23 9.60 -2.44 10.48
N GLY A 24 8.54 -1.63 10.37
CA GLY A 24 7.19 -2.00 10.75
C GLY A 24 6.96 -1.94 12.25
N THR A 25 7.49 -0.91 12.92
CA THR A 25 7.29 -0.69 14.36
C THR A 25 5.80 -0.49 14.70
N ALA A 26 5.43 -0.64 15.97
CA ALA A 26 4.05 -0.42 16.40
C ALA A 26 3.54 0.99 16.04
N GLN A 27 4.41 2.00 16.12
CA GLN A 27 4.10 3.38 15.75
C GLN A 27 3.85 3.52 14.24
N GLU A 28 4.69 2.90 13.41
CA GLU A 28 4.56 2.92 11.94
C GLU A 28 3.28 2.18 11.50
N GLN A 29 3.00 1.01 12.08
CA GLN A 29 1.76 0.27 11.88
C GLN A 29 0.53 1.09 12.28
N LYS A 30 0.62 1.86 13.37
CA LYS A 30 -0.44 2.74 13.84
C LYS A 30 -0.80 3.80 12.80
N LEU A 31 0.17 4.35 12.05
CA LEU A 31 -0.10 5.35 10.99
C LEU A 31 -1.04 4.81 9.89
N ILE A 32 -0.89 3.53 9.54
CA ILE A 32 -1.76 2.85 8.56
C ILE A 32 -3.13 2.59 9.19
N ASN A 33 -3.15 2.01 10.40
CA ASN A 33 -4.38 1.68 11.11
C ASN A 33 -5.25 2.90 11.40
N ASP A 34 -4.67 4.03 11.81
CA ASP A 34 -5.40 5.26 12.11
C ASP A 34 -6.14 5.81 10.88
N LYS A 35 -5.51 5.74 9.70
CA LYS A 35 -6.13 6.17 8.44
C LYS A 35 -7.29 5.25 8.05
N ILE A 36 -7.09 3.94 8.13
CA ILE A 36 -8.14 2.95 7.90
C ILE A 36 -9.31 3.16 8.87
N ASN A 37 -9.04 3.33 10.17
CA ASN A 37 -10.07 3.53 11.19
C ASN A 37 -10.87 4.83 11.01
N THR A 38 -10.21 5.88 10.54
CA THR A 38 -10.87 7.15 10.21
C THR A 38 -11.90 6.93 9.10
N VAL A 39 -11.51 6.22 8.03
CA VAL A 39 -12.40 5.92 6.91
C VAL A 39 -13.51 4.93 7.30
N LEU A 40 -13.23 3.94 8.14
CA LEU A 40 -14.25 3.02 8.64
C LEU A 40 -15.30 3.72 9.50
N THR A 41 -14.89 4.67 10.34
CA THR A 41 -15.82 5.51 11.12
C THR A 41 -16.72 6.30 10.18
N TRP A 42 -16.14 6.99 9.20
CA TRP A 42 -16.88 7.74 8.20
C TRP A 42 -17.84 6.87 7.36
N GLN A 43 -17.39 5.68 6.95
CA GLN A 43 -18.21 4.71 6.22
C GLN A 43 -19.42 4.26 7.06
N LYS A 44 -19.24 4.06 8.36
CA LYS A 44 -20.33 3.71 9.29
C LYS A 44 -21.35 4.85 9.45
N GLU A 45 -20.89 6.09 9.52
CA GLU A 45 -21.74 7.27 9.68
C GLU A 45 -22.56 7.59 8.43
N THR A 46 -21.98 7.38 7.24
CA THR A 46 -22.60 7.75 5.97
C THR A 46 -23.30 6.58 5.27
N GLY A 47 -22.92 5.34 5.58
CA GLY A 47 -23.35 4.14 4.86
C GLY A 47 -22.74 4.02 3.46
N ILE A 48 -21.75 4.84 3.10
CA ILE A 48 -21.15 4.87 1.77
C ILE A 48 -19.87 4.01 1.76
N PRO A 49 -19.78 2.97 0.90
CA PRO A 49 -18.58 2.14 0.80
C PRO A 49 -17.38 2.92 0.25
N THR A 50 -16.18 2.48 0.60
CA THR A 50 -14.92 3.09 0.14
C THR A 50 -13.97 2.08 -0.48
N TRP A 51 -13.02 2.57 -1.27
CA TRP A 51 -11.88 1.80 -1.76
C TRP A 51 -10.63 2.67 -1.86
N VAL A 52 -9.46 2.05 -1.78
CA VAL A 52 -8.17 2.73 -1.88
C VAL A 52 -7.71 2.75 -3.34
N GLY A 53 -7.71 3.92 -3.96
CA GLY A 53 -7.33 4.09 -5.36
C GLY A 53 -5.84 3.96 -5.63
N ALA A 54 -5.01 4.22 -4.62
CA ALA A 54 -3.57 4.23 -4.79
C ALA A 54 -2.83 4.09 -3.46
N TRP A 55 -1.94 3.11 -3.43
CA TRP A 55 -0.79 3.01 -2.55
C TRP A 55 0.33 2.28 -3.29
N MET A 56 1.56 2.32 -2.79
CA MET A 56 2.67 1.58 -3.41
C MET A 56 3.67 1.11 -2.34
N PRO A 57 4.38 0.01 -2.58
CA PRO A 57 5.18 -0.63 -1.55
C PRO A 57 6.58 -0.04 -1.40
N GLY A 58 7.09 0.60 -2.46
CA GLY A 58 8.36 1.32 -2.45
C GLY A 58 8.19 2.82 -2.67
N ASN A 59 9.20 3.57 -2.25
CA ASN A 59 9.28 5.02 -2.40
C ASN A 59 9.78 5.41 -3.81
N TYR A 60 9.10 4.97 -4.87
CA TYR A 60 9.62 5.11 -6.25
C TYR A 60 9.73 6.56 -6.71
N ASN A 61 9.05 7.49 -6.04
CA ASN A 61 9.06 8.91 -6.38
C ASN A 61 10.17 9.68 -5.66
N ASP A 62 10.61 9.23 -4.48
CA ASP A 62 11.66 9.89 -3.69
C ASP A 62 12.90 8.97 -3.54
N GLY A 63 13.43 8.48 -4.67
CA GLY A 63 14.74 7.81 -4.75
C GLY A 63 14.74 6.28 -4.72
N ASN A 64 13.59 5.64 -4.47
CA ASN A 64 13.44 4.18 -4.38
C ASN A 64 14.45 3.52 -3.42
N ASP A 65 14.53 4.05 -2.20
CA ASP A 65 15.49 3.67 -1.16
C ASP A 65 15.09 2.43 -0.34
N TYR A 66 14.07 1.69 -0.81
CA TYR A 66 13.58 0.46 -0.19
C TYR A 66 14.03 -0.77 -0.99
N SER A 67 14.68 -1.70 -0.33
CA SER A 67 14.92 -3.04 -0.87
C SER A 67 13.60 -3.78 -1.11
N VAL A 68 13.59 -4.75 -2.01
CA VAL A 68 12.41 -5.59 -2.28
C VAL A 68 11.89 -6.26 -1.00
N ASN A 69 12.79 -6.66 -0.09
CA ASN A 69 12.36 -7.26 1.18
C ASN A 69 11.63 -6.25 2.09
N GLU A 70 12.11 -5.01 2.19
CA GLU A 70 11.41 -3.97 2.96
C GLU A 70 10.03 -3.66 2.34
N GLN A 71 9.96 -3.62 1.00
CA GLN A 71 8.71 -3.46 0.25
C GLN A 71 7.71 -4.58 0.57
N VAL A 72 8.18 -5.84 0.55
CA VAL A 72 7.36 -7.01 0.91
C VAL A 72 6.82 -6.92 2.34
N GLN A 73 7.64 -6.50 3.32
CA GLN A 73 7.18 -6.37 4.71
C GLN A 73 6.07 -5.32 4.84
N PHE A 74 6.25 -4.17 4.20
CA PHE A 74 5.23 -3.12 4.15
C PHE A 74 3.97 -3.59 3.45
N ALA A 75 4.09 -4.19 2.27
CA ALA A 75 2.99 -4.67 1.45
C ALA A 75 2.13 -5.70 2.20
N LYS A 76 2.77 -6.68 2.86
CA LYS A 76 2.06 -7.69 3.67
C LYS A 76 1.20 -7.04 4.75
N PHE A 77 1.76 -6.10 5.50
CA PHE A 77 1.02 -5.42 6.55
C PHE A 77 -0.12 -4.58 5.98
N MET A 78 0.14 -3.78 4.94
CA MET A 78 -0.86 -2.97 4.25
C MET A 78 -2.05 -3.81 3.77
N VAL A 79 -1.77 -4.88 3.03
CA VAL A 79 -2.80 -5.78 2.48
C VAL A 79 -3.55 -6.50 3.58
N GLN A 80 -2.87 -6.94 4.64
CA GLN A 80 -3.54 -7.56 5.79
C GLN A 80 -4.57 -6.61 6.43
N GLN A 81 -4.22 -5.33 6.64
CA GLN A 81 -5.14 -4.38 7.26
C GLN A 81 -6.30 -4.00 6.34
N LEU A 82 -6.03 -3.77 5.05
CA LEU A 82 -7.09 -3.47 4.07
C LEU A 82 -8.07 -4.65 3.90
N ASN A 83 -7.55 -5.89 3.84
CA ASN A 83 -8.38 -7.09 3.79
C ASN A 83 -9.21 -7.26 5.07
N LYS A 84 -8.61 -7.05 6.25
CA LYS A 84 -9.33 -7.10 7.54
C LYS A 84 -10.44 -6.05 7.62
N ALA A 85 -10.21 -4.87 7.04
CA ALA A 85 -11.18 -3.79 6.97
C ALA A 85 -12.24 -3.99 5.86
N GLY A 86 -12.06 -4.98 4.98
CA GLY A 86 -12.93 -5.19 3.83
C GLY A 86 -12.86 -4.07 2.78
N ILE A 87 -11.73 -3.34 2.70
CA ILE A 87 -11.54 -2.22 1.80
C ILE A 87 -10.81 -2.71 0.53
N PRO A 88 -11.44 -2.69 -0.65
CA PRO A 88 -10.76 -2.98 -1.90
C PRO A 88 -9.66 -1.95 -2.19
N PHE A 89 -8.63 -2.35 -2.94
CA PHE A 89 -7.50 -1.46 -3.23
C PHE A 89 -6.91 -1.68 -4.63
N ALA A 90 -6.22 -0.66 -5.11
CA ALA A 90 -5.30 -0.72 -6.24
C ALA A 90 -3.88 -0.30 -5.82
N VAL A 91 -2.88 -0.79 -6.56
CA VAL A 91 -1.45 -0.56 -6.28
C VAL A 91 -0.79 0.20 -7.42
N ASN A 92 -0.03 1.23 -7.07
CA ASN A 92 0.78 2.02 -7.98
C ASN A 92 2.24 1.53 -8.02
N SER A 93 3.00 1.76 -9.09
CA SER A 93 2.53 1.76 -10.48
C SER A 93 2.84 0.38 -11.05
N ASP A 94 1.94 -0.13 -11.89
CA ASP A 94 2.09 -1.39 -12.61
C ASP A 94 3.44 -1.52 -13.35
N THR A 95 4.03 -0.41 -13.81
CA THR A 95 5.35 -0.36 -14.45
C THR A 95 6.50 -0.92 -13.61
N LYS A 96 6.28 -1.08 -12.30
CA LYS A 96 7.25 -1.65 -11.36
C LYS A 96 7.15 -3.17 -11.30
N PHE A 97 6.02 -3.71 -11.70
CA PHE A 97 5.74 -5.15 -11.67
C PHE A 97 5.75 -5.76 -13.07
N TYR A 98 5.41 -4.99 -14.10
CA TYR A 98 5.23 -5.49 -15.46
C TYR A 98 5.83 -4.56 -16.50
N ASN A 99 6.68 -5.10 -17.36
CA ASN A 99 7.19 -4.40 -18.54
C ASN A 99 6.21 -4.62 -19.70
N ARG A 100 5.56 -3.54 -20.12
CA ARG A 100 4.56 -3.55 -21.20
C ARG A 100 5.16 -3.66 -22.60
N GLU A 101 6.42 -3.26 -22.79
CA GLU A 101 7.11 -3.35 -24.09
C GLU A 101 7.50 -4.79 -24.39
N SER A 102 8.08 -5.48 -23.39
CA SER A 102 8.48 -6.88 -23.52
C SER A 102 7.37 -7.87 -23.17
N ASN A 103 6.24 -7.41 -22.63
CA ASN A 103 5.13 -8.23 -22.11
C ASN A 103 5.59 -9.25 -21.04
N THR A 104 6.50 -8.85 -20.15
CA THR A 104 7.07 -9.73 -19.12
C THR A 104 6.96 -9.12 -17.72
N TRP A 105 6.75 -9.99 -16.73
CA TRP A 105 6.89 -9.61 -15.31
C TRP A 105 8.33 -9.20 -14.98
N VAL A 106 8.46 -8.23 -14.09
CA VAL A 106 9.73 -7.77 -13.53
C VAL A 106 10.17 -8.77 -12.46
N GLU A 107 11.14 -9.62 -12.80
CA GLU A 107 11.49 -10.82 -12.02
C GLU A 107 11.85 -10.52 -10.56
N ASN A 108 12.66 -9.48 -10.32
CA ASN A 108 13.08 -9.08 -8.98
C ASN A 108 11.93 -8.53 -8.13
N MET A 109 10.82 -8.10 -8.75
CA MET A 109 9.64 -7.57 -8.06
C MET A 109 8.54 -8.61 -7.83
N LYS A 110 8.73 -9.85 -8.33
CA LYS A 110 7.79 -10.96 -8.08
C LYS A 110 7.49 -11.20 -6.59
N PRO A 111 8.47 -11.18 -5.65
CA PRO A 111 8.15 -11.41 -4.24
C PRO A 111 7.14 -10.41 -3.68
N ASP A 112 7.26 -9.15 -4.10
CA ASP A 112 6.37 -8.07 -3.67
C ASP A 112 4.99 -8.18 -4.33
N PHE A 113 4.92 -8.48 -5.63
CA PHE A 113 3.66 -8.81 -6.30
C PHE A 113 2.92 -9.97 -5.61
N GLN A 114 3.64 -11.04 -5.26
CA GLN A 114 3.07 -12.18 -4.56
C GLN A 114 2.58 -11.80 -3.16
N ALA A 115 3.33 -10.96 -2.44
CA ALA A 115 2.91 -10.46 -1.14
C ALA A 115 1.60 -9.66 -1.19
N ILE A 116 1.32 -9.02 -2.33
CA ILE A 116 0.12 -8.22 -2.51
C ILE A 116 -1.08 -9.07 -2.95
N PHE A 117 -0.89 -9.98 -3.90
CA PHE A 117 -2.01 -10.61 -4.63
C PHE A 117 -2.16 -12.12 -4.39
N ASN A 118 -1.15 -12.82 -3.89
CA ASN A 118 -1.28 -14.25 -3.61
C ASN A 118 -1.87 -14.44 -2.21
N LYS A 119 -3.06 -15.05 -2.17
CA LYS A 119 -3.75 -15.47 -0.94
C LYS A 119 -3.31 -16.86 -0.51
#